data_AF-A0A368ZAT1-F1
#
_entry.id   AF-A0A368ZAT1-F1
#
_cell.length_a   1.000
_cell.length_b   1.000
_cell.length_c   1.000
_cell.angle_alpha   90.00
_cell.angle_beta   90.00
_cell.angle_gamma   90.00
#
_symmetry.space_group_name_H-M   'P 1'
#
loop_
_entity.id
_entity.type
_entity.pdbx_description
1 polymer ?
#
loop_
_entity_poly.entity_id
_entity_poly.type
_entity_poly.pdbx_seq_one_letter_code
_entity_poly.pdbx_strand_id
1 'polypeptide(L)'
;MESPQTLRRPSNWQDFETLCKKLWGEIWNCPEIQKNGRLGQEQNGVDVFGIPFGEDAFYGIQCKGKSEYNNSQFTTKEIDKEILKSKTFEPPLKKLYFATTALNDSKIQSYVRTKNIDHIKAGLFEVHLFSWETIVDLIDENKQTHDWYIKNQNYKSNKSVKLTFENNESEMIIEPKFRKRTYHYKQKIVQYNPRDRFNNNLFLDLSAIGQTNNQLNQSYSKFEIRIHNTGNEPLEKYKVFFNFKGEIQSLADNNIDGHHLSKLLRKHQPDVFLWEETMSGKVIPNDSILVGDDIFRSEDIYLKPFPKEYDIIIEWKLISKDFKETGELVLKVKPNIISDTKEILTEDPLRLGVFEKGIEDYLEDDE
;
A
#
# COMPACT_ATOMS: atom_id res chain seq x y z
N MET A 1 36.80 -6.44 12.66
CA MET A 1 35.73 -7.36 12.24
C MET A 1 34.48 -6.52 12.12
N GLU A 2 33.98 -6.34 10.91
CA GLU A 2 32.64 -5.81 10.71
C GLU A 2 31.65 -6.75 11.43
N SER A 3 30.64 -6.19 12.08
CA SER A 3 29.59 -6.96 12.74
C SER A 3 28.96 -7.93 11.73
N PRO A 4 28.82 -9.23 12.04
CA PRO A 4 28.22 -10.17 11.11
C PRO A 4 26.81 -9.71 10.77
N GLN A 5 26.56 -9.45 9.49
CA GLN A 5 25.21 -9.20 9.01
C GLN A 5 24.39 -10.44 9.35
N THR A 6 23.43 -10.32 10.28
CA THR A 6 22.57 -11.44 10.63
C THR A 6 21.68 -11.76 9.44
N LEU A 7 22.01 -12.82 8.70
CA LEU A 7 21.18 -13.34 7.61
C LEU A 7 19.77 -13.61 8.13
N ARG A 8 18.75 -13.03 7.48
CA ARG A 8 17.35 -13.27 7.85
C ARG A 8 16.98 -14.71 7.53
N ARG A 9 16.13 -15.34 8.36
CA ARG A 9 15.60 -16.68 8.08
C ARG A 9 14.68 -16.67 6.86
N PRO A 10 14.59 -17.77 6.10
CA PRO A 10 13.58 -17.91 5.06
C PRO A 10 12.16 -17.75 5.62
N SER A 11 11.31 -17.00 4.92
CA SER A 11 9.95 -16.69 5.35
C SER A 11 8.96 -17.85 5.24
N ASN A 12 9.25 -18.83 4.38
CA ASN A 12 8.44 -20.03 4.19
C ASN A 12 9.38 -21.24 4.00
N TRP A 13 8.80 -22.43 4.09
CA TRP A 13 9.57 -23.67 4.06
C TRP A 13 10.07 -24.02 2.66
N GLN A 14 9.39 -23.59 1.59
CA GLN A 14 9.81 -23.83 0.20
C GLN A 14 11.08 -23.05 -0.15
N ASP A 15 11.19 -21.81 0.33
CA ASP A 15 12.39 -20.98 0.22
C ASP A 15 13.53 -21.62 1.00
N PHE A 16 13.26 -22.18 2.18
CA PHE A 16 14.26 -22.89 2.97
C PHE A 16 14.79 -24.13 2.26
N GLU A 17 13.92 -24.98 1.69
CA GLU A 17 14.38 -26.12 0.88
C GLU A 17 15.21 -25.69 -0.33
N THR A 18 14.87 -24.54 -0.94
CA THR A 18 15.64 -24.01 -2.07
C THR A 18 17.03 -23.56 -1.61
N LEU A 19 17.11 -22.90 -0.46
CA LEU A 19 18.37 -22.55 0.18
C LEU A 19 19.19 -23.81 0.49
N CYS A 20 18.59 -24.83 1.12
CA CYS A 20 19.27 -26.09 1.42
C CYS A 20 19.81 -26.74 0.13
N LYS A 21 18.98 -26.84 -0.91
CA LYS A 21 19.41 -27.37 -2.21
C LYS A 21 20.62 -26.61 -2.76
N LYS A 22 20.64 -25.27 -2.68
CA LYS A 22 21.76 -24.46 -3.17
C LYS A 22 23.01 -24.63 -2.33
N LEU A 23 22.88 -24.52 -1.00
CA LEU A 23 23.96 -24.64 -0.04
C LEU A 23 24.66 -26.00 -0.15
N TRP A 24 23.91 -27.09 -0.02
CA TRP A 24 24.50 -28.42 -0.09
C TRP A 24 24.89 -28.83 -1.51
N GLY A 25 24.30 -28.23 -2.55
CA GLY A 25 24.80 -28.37 -3.92
C GLY A 25 26.23 -27.85 -4.08
N GLU A 26 26.55 -26.72 -3.46
CA GLU A 26 27.91 -26.16 -3.43
C GLU A 26 28.84 -26.97 -2.52
N ILE A 27 28.43 -27.23 -1.27
CA ILE A 27 29.25 -27.98 -0.29
C ILE A 27 29.59 -29.38 -0.82
N TRP A 28 28.64 -30.07 -1.44
CA TRP A 28 28.85 -31.41 -1.96
C TRP A 28 29.48 -31.43 -3.36
N ASN A 29 29.73 -30.27 -3.97
CA ASN A 29 30.09 -30.13 -5.37
C ASN A 29 29.18 -30.98 -6.28
N CYS A 30 27.87 -30.92 -6.02
CA CYS A 30 26.84 -31.76 -6.61
C CYS A 30 25.87 -30.91 -7.44
N PRO A 31 26.14 -30.69 -8.74
CA PRO A 31 25.24 -29.91 -9.61
C PRO A 31 23.88 -30.60 -9.82
N GLU A 32 23.83 -31.92 -9.70
CA GLU A 32 22.64 -32.77 -9.87
C GLU A 32 21.79 -32.87 -8.60
N ILE A 33 22.07 -32.09 -7.55
CA ILE A 33 21.26 -32.09 -6.32
C ILE A 33 19.80 -31.70 -6.64
N GLN A 34 18.84 -32.43 -6.08
CA GLN A 34 17.42 -32.34 -6.43
C GLN A 34 16.54 -32.21 -5.20
N LYS A 35 15.40 -31.51 -5.37
CA LYS A 35 14.30 -31.59 -4.41
C LYS A 35 13.52 -32.87 -4.68
N ASN A 36 13.08 -33.55 -3.64
CA ASN A 36 12.36 -34.80 -3.75
C ASN A 36 10.86 -34.54 -3.93
N GLY A 37 10.30 -34.92 -5.07
CA GLY A 37 8.85 -34.88 -5.31
C GLY A 37 8.19 -33.49 -5.23
N ARG A 38 6.85 -33.48 -5.29
CA ARG A 38 6.00 -32.30 -5.13
C ARG A 38 5.34 -32.29 -3.75
N LEU A 39 4.92 -31.10 -3.32
CA LEU A 39 4.17 -30.86 -2.08
C LEU A 39 2.95 -31.79 -1.99
N GLY A 40 2.90 -32.60 -0.93
CA GLY A 40 1.82 -33.57 -0.69
C GLY A 40 2.10 -35.00 -1.19
N GLN A 41 3.23 -35.25 -1.85
CA GLN A 41 3.68 -36.61 -2.14
C GLN A 41 4.44 -37.20 -0.94
N GLU A 42 4.45 -38.52 -0.84
CA GLU A 42 5.28 -39.22 0.15
C GLU A 42 6.74 -39.09 -0.25
N GLN A 43 7.50 -38.28 0.50
CA GLN A 43 8.91 -37.96 0.23
C GLN A 43 9.87 -38.82 1.06
N ASN A 44 9.39 -39.90 1.69
CA ASN A 44 10.19 -40.78 2.55
C ASN A 44 11.03 -40.04 3.61
N GLY A 45 10.59 -38.87 4.09
CA GLY A 45 11.35 -38.07 5.06
C GLY A 45 12.66 -37.47 4.52
N VAL A 46 12.75 -37.26 3.20
CA VAL A 46 13.88 -36.62 2.51
C VAL A 46 13.34 -35.57 1.54
N ASP A 47 13.60 -34.29 1.80
CA ASP A 47 13.11 -33.18 0.97
C ASP A 47 14.09 -32.80 -0.15
N VAL A 48 15.39 -33.01 0.06
CA VAL A 48 16.46 -32.78 -0.91
C VAL A 48 17.41 -33.96 -0.90
N PHE A 49 17.88 -34.40 -2.06
CA PHE A 49 18.86 -35.49 -2.15
C PHE A 49 19.86 -35.24 -3.28
N GLY A 50 21.00 -35.92 -3.19
CA GLY A 50 22.03 -35.92 -4.22
C GLY A 50 23.13 -36.91 -3.90
N ILE A 51 24.05 -37.10 -4.85
CA ILE A 51 25.26 -37.89 -4.65
C ILE A 51 26.43 -36.90 -4.64
N PRO A 52 27.10 -36.68 -3.48
CA PRO A 52 28.25 -35.79 -3.42
C PRO A 52 29.38 -36.20 -4.36
N PHE A 53 30.20 -35.23 -4.76
CA PHE A 53 31.36 -35.50 -5.63
C PHE A 53 32.30 -36.53 -4.99
N GLY A 54 32.59 -37.61 -5.71
CA GLY A 54 33.44 -38.71 -5.25
C GLY A 54 32.73 -39.77 -4.40
N GLU A 55 31.41 -39.65 -4.20
CA GLU A 55 30.57 -40.66 -3.56
C GLU A 55 29.79 -41.47 -4.60
N ASP A 56 29.33 -42.66 -4.20
CA ASP A 56 28.50 -43.57 -5.00
C ASP A 56 27.12 -43.83 -4.36
N ALA A 57 26.81 -43.15 -3.26
CA ALA A 57 25.59 -43.34 -2.48
C ALA A 57 24.89 -42.01 -2.18
N PHE A 58 23.57 -42.07 -2.03
CA PHE A 58 22.74 -40.90 -1.82
C PHE A 58 22.90 -40.30 -0.42
N TYR A 59 22.95 -38.97 -0.39
CA TYR A 59 22.81 -38.18 0.83
C TYR A 59 21.45 -37.48 0.76
N GLY A 60 20.72 -37.50 1.87
CA GLY A 60 19.40 -36.90 2.00
C GLY A 60 19.40 -35.74 2.99
N ILE A 61 18.52 -34.77 2.77
CA ILE A 61 18.28 -33.63 3.66
C ILE A 61 16.80 -33.56 3.96
N GLN A 62 16.44 -33.63 5.24
CA GLN A 62 15.11 -33.28 5.73
C GLN A 62 15.14 -31.82 6.19
N CYS A 63 14.39 -30.98 5.51
CA CYS A 63 14.22 -29.57 5.81
C CYS A 63 13.06 -29.36 6.79
N LYS A 64 13.21 -28.41 7.70
CA LYS A 64 12.13 -27.99 8.60
C LYS A 64 12.16 -26.49 8.84
N GLY A 65 11.20 -25.79 8.24
CA GLY A 65 10.94 -24.39 8.56
C GLY A 65 10.22 -24.28 9.91
N LYS A 66 10.80 -23.51 10.83
CA LYS A 66 10.21 -23.08 12.10
C LYS A 66 10.16 -21.55 12.09
N SER A 67 8.99 -20.96 12.38
CA SER A 67 8.80 -19.52 12.25
C SER A 67 9.45 -18.74 13.40
N GLU A 68 9.88 -17.51 13.14
CA GLU A 68 10.40 -16.62 14.19
C GLU A 68 9.35 -16.35 15.28
N TYR A 69 8.06 -16.34 14.90
CA TYR A 69 6.95 -16.02 15.79
C TYR A 69 6.62 -17.10 16.82
N ASN A 70 6.93 -18.38 16.53
CA ASN A 70 6.55 -19.48 17.42
C ASN A 70 7.74 -20.12 18.16
N ASN A 71 8.97 -19.68 17.86
CA ASN A 71 10.24 -20.21 18.37
C ASN A 71 10.25 -21.74 18.49
N SER A 72 9.54 -22.42 17.59
CA SER A 72 9.23 -23.84 17.75
C SER A 72 10.47 -24.66 17.46
N GLN A 73 10.81 -25.54 18.40
CA GLN A 73 12.00 -26.39 18.29
C GLN A 73 11.69 -27.67 17.51
N PHE A 74 12.74 -28.32 17.03
CA PHE A 74 12.67 -29.66 16.46
C PHE A 74 12.61 -30.66 17.61
N THR A 75 11.57 -31.49 17.69
CA THR A 75 11.40 -32.42 18.82
C THR A 75 12.05 -33.78 18.55
N THR A 76 12.42 -34.51 19.61
CA THR A 76 12.98 -35.87 19.50
C THR A 76 12.02 -36.84 18.80
N LYS A 77 10.70 -36.70 19.04
CA LYS A 77 9.66 -37.49 18.37
C LYS A 77 9.58 -37.21 16.87
N GLU A 78 9.73 -35.95 16.47
CA GLU A 78 9.81 -35.59 15.05
C GLU A 78 11.05 -36.25 14.41
N ILE A 79 12.21 -36.20 15.08
CA ILE A 79 13.46 -36.82 14.58
C ILE A 79 13.24 -38.32 14.35
N ASP A 80 12.72 -39.04 15.34
CA ASP A 80 12.50 -40.48 15.21
C ASP A 80 11.55 -40.81 14.06
N LYS A 81 10.48 -40.01 13.90
CA LYS A 81 9.51 -40.19 12.82
C LYS A 81 10.15 -40.01 11.45
N GLU A 82 10.94 -38.96 11.26
CA GLU A 82 11.57 -38.69 9.96
C GLU A 82 12.72 -39.68 9.68
N ILE A 83 13.47 -40.11 10.69
CA ILE A 83 14.45 -41.20 10.56
C ILE A 83 13.75 -42.49 10.09
N LEU A 84 12.61 -42.85 10.69
CA LEU A 84 11.90 -44.07 10.33
C LEU A 84 11.44 -44.06 8.88
N LYS A 85 10.93 -42.92 8.39
CA LYS A 85 10.58 -42.76 6.97
C LYS A 85 11.82 -42.81 6.07
N SER A 86 12.93 -42.18 6.47
CA SER A 86 14.15 -42.14 5.66
C SER A 86 14.77 -43.52 5.44
N LYS A 87 14.45 -44.52 6.28
CA LYS A 87 14.85 -45.92 6.07
C LYS A 87 14.19 -46.57 4.85
N THR A 88 13.07 -46.03 4.36
CA THR A 88 12.39 -46.51 3.15
C THR A 88 12.78 -45.74 1.89
N PHE A 89 13.75 -44.82 2.00
CA PHE A 89 14.30 -44.14 0.84
C PHE A 89 15.11 -45.14 -0.02
N GLU A 90 14.79 -45.21 -1.31
CA GLU A 90 15.38 -46.16 -2.26
C GLU A 90 16.02 -45.40 -3.44
N PRO A 91 17.30 -45.66 -3.77
CA PRO A 91 18.24 -46.55 -3.07
C PRO A 91 18.62 -46.06 -1.66
N PRO A 92 19.09 -46.93 -0.75
CA PRO A 92 19.40 -46.55 0.64
C PRO A 92 20.37 -45.37 0.74
N LEU A 93 20.11 -44.48 1.71
CA LEU A 93 20.99 -43.36 2.00
C LEU A 93 22.32 -43.84 2.64
N LYS A 94 23.37 -43.04 2.45
CA LYS A 94 24.60 -43.09 3.25
C LYS A 94 24.57 -42.09 4.39
N LYS A 95 23.97 -40.90 4.19
CA LYS A 95 23.79 -39.87 5.24
C LYS A 95 22.42 -39.19 5.13
N LEU A 96 21.86 -38.84 6.28
CA LEU A 96 20.65 -38.01 6.43
C LEU A 96 20.97 -36.77 7.26
N TYR A 97 20.70 -35.60 6.70
CA TYR A 97 20.90 -34.31 7.35
C TYR A 97 19.56 -33.70 7.74
N PHE A 98 19.38 -33.39 9.03
CA PHE A 98 18.27 -32.57 9.49
C PHE A 98 18.68 -31.11 9.43
N ALA A 99 18.09 -30.35 8.50
CA ALA A 99 18.28 -28.91 8.39
C ALA A 99 17.07 -28.17 8.96
N THR A 100 17.29 -27.21 9.87
CA THR A 100 16.20 -26.47 10.52
C THR A 100 16.51 -24.98 10.66
N THR A 101 15.47 -24.13 10.51
CA THR A 101 15.58 -22.69 10.82
C THR A 101 15.46 -22.39 12.33
N ALA A 102 15.32 -23.42 13.18
CA ALA A 102 15.40 -23.28 14.62
C ALA A 102 16.84 -23.04 15.08
N LEU A 103 17.00 -22.34 16.21
CA LEU A 103 18.29 -22.10 16.86
C LEU A 103 18.90 -23.40 17.40
N ASN A 104 20.17 -23.35 17.79
CA ASN A 104 20.82 -24.49 18.43
C ASN A 104 20.11 -24.90 19.73
N ASP A 105 19.90 -26.21 19.90
CA ASP A 105 19.41 -26.82 21.13
C ASP A 105 20.33 -27.97 21.54
N SER A 106 20.99 -27.83 22.68
CA SER A 106 21.98 -28.79 23.17
C SER A 106 21.41 -30.17 23.47
N LYS A 107 20.12 -30.26 23.86
CA LYS A 107 19.44 -31.54 24.10
C LYS A 107 19.17 -32.24 22.78
N ILE A 108 18.71 -31.52 21.77
CA ILE A 108 18.45 -32.08 20.44
C ILE A 108 19.75 -32.48 19.74
N GLN A 109 20.80 -31.66 19.81
CA GLN A 109 22.12 -32.01 19.30
C GLN A 109 22.66 -33.29 19.96
N SER A 110 22.56 -33.40 21.29
CA SER A 110 22.99 -34.61 22.02
C SER A 110 22.20 -35.84 21.59
N TYR A 111 20.89 -35.68 21.39
CA TYR A 111 20.01 -36.75 20.94
C TYR A 111 20.41 -37.26 19.54
N VAL A 112 20.63 -36.35 18.59
CA VAL A 112 21.03 -36.71 17.22
C VAL A 112 22.39 -37.40 17.21
N ARG A 113 23.36 -36.96 18.02
CA ARG A 113 24.66 -37.64 18.15
C ARG A 113 24.51 -39.08 18.63
N THR A 114 23.68 -39.34 19.65
CA THR A 114 23.41 -40.71 20.11
C THR A 114 22.76 -41.55 19.01
N LYS A 115 21.74 -41.01 18.31
CA LYS A 115 21.06 -41.70 17.21
C LYS A 115 22.01 -42.03 16.05
N ASN A 116 22.94 -41.14 15.74
CA ASN A 116 23.96 -41.38 14.73
C ASN A 116 24.82 -42.60 15.08
N ILE A 117 25.31 -42.69 16.32
CA ILE A 117 26.11 -43.84 16.77
C ILE A 117 25.30 -45.14 16.70
N ASP A 118 24.03 -45.12 17.11
CA ASP A 118 23.15 -46.29 17.04
C ASP A 118 22.92 -46.74 15.59
N HIS A 119 22.72 -45.80 14.67
CA HIS A 119 22.55 -46.06 13.24
C HIS A 119 23.81 -46.65 12.60
N ILE A 120 24.98 -46.08 12.87
CA ILE A 120 26.26 -46.57 12.36
C ILE A 120 26.51 -48.00 12.85
N LYS A 121 26.27 -48.29 14.13
CA LYS A 121 26.40 -49.65 14.69
C LYS A 121 25.44 -50.66 14.06
N ALA A 122 24.29 -50.21 13.59
CA ALA A 122 23.31 -51.02 12.89
C ALA A 122 23.58 -51.15 11.37
N GLY A 123 24.67 -50.57 10.85
CA GLY A 123 24.99 -50.57 9.42
C GLY A 123 24.03 -49.71 8.58
N LEU A 124 23.37 -48.72 9.19
CA LEU A 124 22.46 -47.79 8.53
C LEU A 124 23.16 -46.45 8.22
N PHE A 125 22.45 -45.54 7.55
CA PHE A 125 22.93 -44.19 7.24
C PHE A 125 23.28 -43.37 8.48
N GLU A 126 24.28 -42.49 8.34
CA GLU A 126 24.62 -41.51 9.37
C GLU A 126 23.54 -40.44 9.52
N VAL A 127 23.38 -39.89 10.73
CA VAL A 127 22.40 -38.85 11.04
C VAL A 127 23.10 -37.59 11.55
N HIS A 128 22.84 -36.45 10.92
CA HIS A 128 23.45 -35.16 11.27
C HIS A 128 22.38 -34.08 11.48
N LEU A 129 22.71 -33.02 12.23
CA LEU A 129 21.82 -31.89 12.51
C LEU A 129 22.52 -30.57 12.19
N PHE A 130 21.82 -29.72 11.44
CA PHE A 130 22.23 -28.37 11.08
C PHE A 130 21.13 -27.40 11.49
N SER A 131 21.34 -26.72 12.62
CA SER A 131 20.49 -25.63 13.09
C SER A 131 20.82 -24.33 12.35
N TRP A 132 19.96 -23.31 12.50
CA TRP A 132 20.06 -22.06 11.74
C TRP A 132 21.43 -21.39 11.85
N GLU A 133 21.99 -21.30 13.05
CA GLU A 133 23.29 -20.65 13.27
C GLU A 133 24.40 -21.37 12.50
N THR A 134 24.43 -22.70 12.53
CA THR A 134 25.38 -23.50 11.75
C THR A 134 25.14 -23.36 10.25
N ILE A 135 23.88 -23.25 9.81
CA ILE A 135 23.55 -23.02 8.41
C ILE A 135 24.05 -21.64 7.95
N VAL A 136 23.95 -20.61 8.80
CA VAL A 136 24.49 -19.27 8.52
C VAL A 136 26.00 -19.33 8.33
N ASP A 137 26.72 -19.98 9.26
CA ASP A 137 28.17 -20.16 9.14
C ASP A 137 28.53 -20.85 7.82
N LEU A 138 27.81 -21.93 7.47
CA LEU A 138 28.00 -22.63 6.20
C LEU A 138 27.69 -21.74 4.99
N ILE A 139 26.68 -20.87 5.05
CA ILE A 139 26.39 -19.94 3.95
C ILE A 139 27.56 -18.99 3.77
N ASP A 140 28.07 -18.40 4.85
CA ASP A 140 29.17 -17.43 4.80
C ASP A 140 30.49 -18.06 4.31
N GLU A 141 30.70 -19.34 4.59
CA GLU A 141 31.85 -20.12 4.09
C GLU A 141 31.73 -20.49 2.59
N ASN A 142 30.52 -20.44 2.01
CA ASN A 142 30.23 -20.91 0.65
C ASN A 142 29.77 -19.75 -0.24
N LYS A 143 30.74 -19.15 -0.95
CA LYS A 143 30.57 -17.88 -1.66
C LYS A 143 29.42 -17.87 -2.67
N GLN A 144 29.21 -18.94 -3.46
CA GLN A 144 28.17 -18.91 -4.49
C GLN A 144 26.77 -18.87 -3.84
N THR A 145 26.59 -19.61 -2.76
CA THR A 145 25.37 -19.65 -1.97
C THR A 145 25.16 -18.35 -1.23
N HIS A 146 26.19 -17.80 -0.58
CA HIS A 146 26.14 -16.48 0.05
C HIS A 146 25.66 -15.41 -0.92
N ASP A 147 26.33 -15.28 -2.08
CA ASP A 147 26.01 -14.27 -3.08
C ASP A 147 24.57 -14.46 -3.63
N TRP A 148 24.17 -15.71 -3.89
CA TRP A 148 22.80 -16.04 -4.30
C TRP A 148 21.77 -15.69 -3.23
N TYR A 149 22.08 -15.96 -1.96
CA TYR A 149 21.15 -15.77 -0.86
C TYR A 149 20.95 -14.30 -0.52
N ILE A 150 22.02 -13.52 -0.42
CA ILE A 150 21.96 -12.05 -0.26
C ILE A 150 21.21 -11.42 -1.43
N LYS A 151 21.52 -11.85 -2.67
CA LYS A 151 20.79 -11.38 -3.85
C LYS A 151 19.30 -11.68 -3.71
N ASN A 152 18.91 -12.92 -3.39
CA ASN A 152 17.48 -13.25 -3.27
C ASN A 152 16.76 -12.57 -2.10
N GLN A 153 17.45 -12.27 -0.99
CA GLN A 153 16.85 -11.45 0.06
C GLN A 153 16.56 -10.03 -0.44
N ASN A 154 17.43 -9.47 -1.29
CA ASN A 154 17.27 -8.15 -1.91
C ASN A 154 16.29 -8.14 -3.09
N TYR A 155 16.00 -9.29 -3.72
CA TYR A 155 15.05 -9.41 -4.85
C TYR A 155 13.57 -9.48 -4.43
N LYS A 156 13.24 -9.53 -3.13
CA LYS A 156 11.89 -9.18 -2.66
C LYS A 156 11.72 -7.66 -2.74
N SER A 157 11.56 -7.16 -3.97
CA SER A 157 11.23 -5.77 -4.33
C SER A 157 11.80 -4.72 -3.36
N ASN A 158 13.01 -4.23 -3.62
CA ASN A 158 13.49 -2.98 -3.02
C ASN A 158 12.68 -1.74 -3.46
N LYS A 159 11.60 -1.92 -4.25
CA LYS A 159 10.60 -0.90 -4.56
C LYS A 159 9.53 -0.91 -3.48
N SER A 160 9.30 0.26 -2.90
CA SER A 160 8.24 0.52 -1.93
C SER A 160 7.75 1.95 -2.17
N VAL A 161 6.44 2.16 -2.06
CA VAL A 161 5.85 3.47 -2.26
C VAL A 161 4.96 3.84 -1.10
N LYS A 162 5.06 5.11 -0.71
CA LYS A 162 4.10 5.72 0.22
C LYS A 162 3.39 6.86 -0.50
N LEU A 163 2.07 6.89 -0.40
CA LEU A 163 1.29 8.07 -0.76
C LEU A 163 0.96 8.90 0.48
N THR A 164 0.98 10.22 0.32
CA THR A 164 0.63 11.19 1.38
C THR A 164 -0.08 12.39 0.78
N PHE A 165 -0.66 13.23 1.63
CA PHE A 165 -1.06 14.59 1.26
C PHE A 165 0.13 15.57 1.37
N GLU A 166 -0.14 16.86 1.17
CA GLU A 166 0.82 17.98 1.27
C GLU A 166 1.50 18.12 2.64
N ASN A 167 0.85 17.63 3.71
CA ASN A 167 1.40 17.58 5.07
C ASN A 167 2.35 16.38 5.30
N ASN A 168 2.62 15.55 4.27
CA ASN A 168 3.40 14.31 4.35
C ASN A 168 2.79 13.22 5.24
N GLU A 169 1.50 13.34 5.56
CA GLU A 169 0.73 12.34 6.30
C GLU A 169 -0.27 11.63 5.37
N SER A 170 -0.71 10.45 5.78
CA SER A 170 -1.76 9.70 5.07
C SER A 170 -3.17 10.15 5.49
N GLU A 171 -3.25 11.07 6.45
CA GLU A 171 -4.49 11.69 6.92
C GLU A 171 -4.40 13.21 6.83
N MET A 172 -5.50 13.86 6.48
CA MET A 172 -5.59 15.32 6.39
C MET A 172 -6.98 15.80 6.77
N ILE A 173 -7.06 16.94 7.45
CA ILE A 173 -8.33 17.61 7.75
C ILE A 173 -8.61 18.63 6.65
N ILE A 174 -9.83 18.62 6.11
CA ILE A 174 -10.31 19.62 5.17
C ILE A 174 -11.47 20.41 5.77
N GLU A 175 -11.43 21.74 5.60
CA GLU A 175 -12.40 22.68 6.18
C GLU A 175 -13.17 23.45 5.10
N PRO A 176 -14.04 22.76 4.32
CA PRO A 176 -14.83 23.40 3.28
C PRO A 176 -15.77 24.44 3.88
N LYS A 177 -15.86 25.61 3.23
CA LYS A 177 -16.77 26.68 3.66
C LYS A 177 -18.13 26.51 3.00
N PHE A 178 -19.17 26.56 3.80
CA PHE A 178 -20.56 26.61 3.33
C PHE A 178 -21.26 27.82 3.92
N ARG A 179 -22.36 28.25 3.29
CA ARG A 179 -23.17 29.36 3.79
C ARG A 179 -24.56 28.88 4.19
N LYS A 180 -25.02 29.31 5.36
CA LYS A 180 -26.43 29.20 5.77
C LYS A 180 -27.03 30.60 5.78
N ARG A 181 -28.02 30.87 4.92
CA ARG A 181 -28.69 32.17 4.84
C ARG A 181 -30.00 32.18 5.61
N THR A 182 -30.16 33.17 6.47
CA THR A 182 -31.39 33.44 7.21
C THR A 182 -31.97 34.77 6.74
N TYR A 183 -33.22 34.77 6.30
CA TYR A 183 -33.92 35.96 5.85
C TYR A 183 -34.86 36.45 6.94
N HIS A 184 -34.70 37.71 7.33
CA HIS A 184 -35.60 38.41 8.25
C HIS A 184 -36.49 39.34 7.46
N TYR A 185 -37.74 38.94 7.24
CA TYR A 185 -38.71 39.75 6.52
C TYR A 185 -39.39 40.71 7.49
N LYS A 186 -39.12 42.01 7.32
CA LYS A 186 -39.74 43.10 8.09
C LYS A 186 -40.76 43.84 7.22
N GLN A 187 -41.79 44.38 7.85
CA GLN A 187 -42.81 45.15 7.14
C GLN A 187 -42.18 46.43 6.57
N LYS A 188 -42.35 46.65 5.26
CA LYS A 188 -42.03 47.94 4.64
C LYS A 188 -43.10 48.96 5.05
N ILE A 189 -42.70 50.04 5.73
CA ILE A 189 -43.59 51.15 6.07
C ILE A 189 -43.62 52.10 4.87
N VAL A 190 -44.71 52.09 4.11
CA VAL A 190 -44.93 53.02 2.99
C VAL A 190 -45.81 54.17 3.49
N GLN A 191 -45.34 55.41 3.41
CA GLN A 191 -46.20 56.58 3.64
C GLN A 191 -47.16 56.72 2.45
N TYR A 192 -48.46 56.76 2.74
CA TYR A 192 -49.49 56.92 1.72
C TYR A 192 -49.41 58.33 1.10
N ASN A 193 -48.97 58.41 -0.17
CA ASN A 193 -48.97 59.64 -0.95
C ASN A 193 -50.06 59.57 -2.05
N PRO A 194 -51.11 60.42 -2.01
CA PRO A 194 -52.25 60.32 -2.94
C PRO A 194 -51.91 60.59 -4.43
N ARG A 195 -50.66 60.97 -4.75
CA ARG A 195 -50.23 61.35 -6.11
C ARG A 195 -49.45 60.28 -6.88
N ASP A 196 -49.12 59.14 -6.27
CA ASP A 196 -48.36 58.06 -6.92
C ASP A 196 -49.26 57.06 -7.69
N ARG A 197 -50.20 57.59 -8.48
CA ARG A 197 -50.83 56.83 -9.57
C ARG A 197 -50.15 57.28 -10.85
N PHE A 198 -49.61 56.33 -11.62
CA PHE A 198 -48.86 56.51 -12.87
C PHE A 198 -47.34 56.70 -12.70
N ASN A 199 -46.67 55.62 -12.29
CA ASN A 199 -45.34 55.34 -12.82
C ASN A 199 -45.08 53.82 -12.84
N ASN A 200 -45.73 53.13 -13.79
CA ASN A 200 -45.27 51.81 -14.23
C ASN A 200 -44.08 52.01 -15.18
N ASN A 201 -42.95 52.45 -14.64
CA ASN A 201 -41.68 52.22 -15.31
C ASN A 201 -41.19 50.85 -14.83
N LEU A 202 -41.50 49.81 -15.62
CA LEU A 202 -40.65 48.62 -15.67
C LEU A 202 -39.28 49.11 -16.17
N PHE A 203 -38.43 49.56 -15.26
CA PHE A 203 -37.00 49.57 -15.51
C PHE A 203 -36.58 48.10 -15.54
N LEU A 204 -36.47 47.52 -16.74
CA LEU A 204 -35.58 46.39 -16.92
C LEU A 204 -34.18 46.92 -16.59
N ASP A 205 -33.64 46.45 -15.48
CA ASP A 205 -32.24 46.69 -15.16
C ASP A 205 -31.40 45.88 -16.14
N LEU A 206 -30.98 46.54 -17.22
CA LEU A 206 -30.09 45.99 -18.26
C LEU A 206 -28.62 45.91 -17.79
N SER A 207 -28.32 46.18 -16.52
CA SER A 207 -26.97 45.98 -15.97
C SER A 207 -26.57 44.51 -15.82
N ALA A 208 -27.49 43.56 -16.02
CA ALA A 208 -27.21 42.12 -16.03
C ALA A 208 -26.65 41.60 -17.38
N ILE A 209 -26.22 42.49 -18.29
CA ILE A 209 -25.52 42.10 -19.51
C ILE A 209 -24.04 42.43 -19.35
N GLY A 210 -23.26 41.41 -18.99
CA GLY A 210 -21.81 41.40 -19.19
C GLY A 210 -20.96 41.80 -17.99
N GLN A 211 -21.08 41.09 -16.87
CA GLN A 211 -19.94 40.89 -15.97
C GLN A 211 -19.73 39.39 -15.80
N THR A 212 -18.74 38.84 -16.49
CA THR A 212 -18.19 37.52 -16.17
C THR A 212 -17.32 37.68 -14.93
N ASN A 213 -17.95 37.83 -13.76
CA ASN A 213 -17.21 37.76 -12.50
C ASN A 213 -17.01 36.27 -12.22
N ASN A 214 -15.79 35.79 -12.40
CA ASN A 214 -15.42 34.46 -11.92
C ASN A 214 -15.50 34.51 -10.39
N GLN A 215 -16.21 33.56 -9.79
CA GLN A 215 -16.29 33.44 -8.33
C GLN A 215 -15.62 32.14 -7.90
N LEU A 216 -14.79 32.21 -6.86
CA LEU A 216 -14.18 31.04 -6.25
C LEU A 216 -15.18 30.37 -5.32
N ASN A 217 -15.43 29.09 -5.57
CA ASN A 217 -16.29 28.26 -4.73
C ASN A 217 -15.46 27.61 -3.60
N GLN A 218 -15.51 28.20 -2.41
CA GLN A 218 -14.80 27.74 -1.21
C GLN A 218 -15.44 26.49 -0.57
N SER A 219 -16.53 25.97 -1.14
CA SER A 219 -17.09 24.68 -0.74
C SER A 219 -16.30 23.50 -1.32
N TYR A 220 -15.46 23.73 -2.34
CA TYR A 220 -14.47 22.76 -2.78
C TYR A 220 -13.23 22.84 -1.91
N SER A 221 -12.83 21.69 -1.35
CA SER A 221 -11.54 21.53 -0.68
C SER A 221 -10.48 21.18 -1.71
N LYS A 222 -9.40 21.96 -1.71
CA LYS A 222 -8.22 21.76 -2.54
C LYS A 222 -7.19 20.90 -1.80
N PHE A 223 -6.61 19.91 -2.46
CA PHE A 223 -5.47 19.16 -1.94
C PHE A 223 -4.64 18.55 -3.07
N GLU A 224 -3.37 18.25 -2.78
CA GLU A 224 -2.43 17.57 -3.68
C GLU A 224 -2.04 16.20 -3.11
N ILE A 225 -1.71 15.25 -3.99
CA ILE A 225 -1.24 13.92 -3.63
C ILE A 225 0.25 13.81 -3.94
N ARG A 226 1.01 13.33 -2.96
CA ARG A 226 2.44 13.07 -3.09
C ARG A 226 2.72 11.59 -3.17
N ILE A 227 3.52 11.20 -4.15
CA ILE A 227 3.98 9.82 -4.36
C ILE A 227 5.45 9.79 -3.97
N HIS A 228 5.77 9.10 -2.87
CA HIS A 228 7.12 8.94 -2.35
C HIS A 228 7.66 7.58 -2.76
N ASN A 229 8.76 7.53 -3.48
CA ASN A 229 9.47 6.27 -3.70
C ASN A 229 10.37 6.00 -2.49
N THR A 230 9.87 5.26 -1.50
CA THR A 230 10.62 4.86 -0.31
C THR A 230 11.52 3.64 -0.54
N GLY A 231 11.55 3.15 -1.77
CA GLY A 231 12.44 2.08 -2.20
C GLY A 231 13.77 2.61 -2.75
N ASN A 232 14.75 1.71 -2.87
CA ASN A 232 16.07 2.03 -3.43
C ASN A 232 16.11 1.95 -4.96
N GLU A 233 15.08 1.38 -5.59
CA GLU A 233 15.00 1.22 -7.05
C GLU A 233 14.03 2.23 -7.65
N PRO A 234 14.33 2.78 -8.85
CA PRO A 234 13.44 3.72 -9.52
C PRO A 234 12.13 3.05 -9.98
N LEU A 235 11.03 3.79 -9.90
CA LEU A 235 9.76 3.42 -10.51
C LEU A 235 9.75 3.89 -11.97
N GLU A 236 9.52 2.98 -12.91
CA GLU A 236 9.40 3.30 -14.33
C GLU A 236 7.95 3.17 -14.82
N LYS A 237 7.51 4.13 -15.63
CA LYS A 237 6.20 4.20 -16.29
C LYS A 237 5.06 3.97 -15.30
N TYR A 238 5.13 4.66 -14.16
CA TYR A 238 4.18 4.51 -13.09
C TYR A 238 2.96 5.41 -13.27
N LYS A 239 1.83 4.96 -12.73
CA LYS A 239 0.58 5.71 -12.65
C LYS A 239 -0.17 5.26 -11.39
N VAL A 240 -0.98 6.16 -10.86
CA VAL A 240 -1.80 5.88 -9.68
C VAL A 240 -3.26 6.03 -10.04
N PHE A 241 -4.08 5.08 -9.59
CA PHE A 241 -5.53 5.17 -9.67
C PHE A 241 -6.10 5.45 -8.29
N PHE A 242 -7.15 6.26 -8.23
CA PHE A 242 -7.86 6.63 -7.01
C PHE A 242 -9.32 6.23 -7.10
N ASN A 243 -9.88 5.82 -5.99
CA ASN A 243 -11.29 5.53 -5.82
C ASN A 243 -11.73 6.15 -4.49
N PHE A 244 -12.60 7.15 -4.57
CA PHE A 244 -13.05 7.89 -3.42
C PHE A 244 -14.27 7.18 -2.80
N LYS A 245 -14.11 6.66 -1.59
CA LYS A 245 -15.17 6.05 -0.80
C LYS A 245 -15.76 7.07 0.18
N GLY A 246 -17.08 7.22 0.11
CA GLY A 246 -17.84 8.09 0.99
C GLY A 246 -18.92 8.85 0.23
N GLU A 247 -19.65 9.69 0.94
CA GLU A 247 -20.62 10.60 0.33
C GLU A 247 -19.90 11.85 -0.15
N ILE A 248 -19.76 12.03 -1.46
CA ILE A 248 -19.10 13.20 -2.08
C ILE A 248 -20.11 13.84 -3.02
N GLN A 249 -20.18 15.17 -3.03
CA GLN A 249 -21.09 15.89 -3.92
C GLN A 249 -20.52 16.00 -5.34
N SER A 250 -19.25 16.36 -5.46
CA SER A 250 -18.62 16.62 -6.76
C SER A 250 -17.09 16.51 -6.70
N LEU A 251 -16.49 16.20 -7.85
CA LEU A 251 -15.05 16.24 -8.11
C LEU A 251 -14.81 17.15 -9.32
N ALA A 252 -13.86 18.07 -9.22
CA ALA A 252 -13.60 19.05 -10.27
C ALA A 252 -12.10 19.29 -10.50
N ASP A 253 -11.77 19.76 -11.71
CA ASP A 253 -10.41 20.18 -12.08
C ASP A 253 -10.06 21.57 -11.48
N ASN A 254 -11.05 22.36 -11.06
CA ASN A 254 -10.91 23.68 -10.45
C ASN A 254 -12.13 24.03 -9.59
N ASN A 255 -12.02 25.08 -8.78
CA ASN A 255 -13.09 25.61 -7.95
C ASN A 255 -13.68 26.93 -8.45
N ILE A 256 -13.60 27.22 -9.76
CA ILE A 256 -14.11 28.48 -10.33
C ILE A 256 -15.54 28.28 -10.86
N ASP A 257 -16.47 29.10 -10.38
CA ASP A 257 -17.85 29.18 -10.86
C ASP A 257 -17.96 30.29 -11.93
N GLY A 258 -18.24 29.93 -13.19
CA GLY A 258 -18.28 30.86 -14.33
C GLY A 258 -18.23 30.20 -15.73
N HIS A 259 -18.56 30.96 -16.79
CA HIS A 259 -18.59 30.45 -18.17
C HIS A 259 -17.20 29.95 -18.65
N HIS A 260 -17.09 28.63 -18.83
CA HIS A 260 -15.88 27.89 -19.21
C HIS A 260 -15.33 28.22 -20.62
N LEU A 261 -14.60 29.32 -20.77
CA LEU A 261 -13.82 29.61 -21.99
C LEU A 261 -12.29 29.47 -21.82
N SER A 262 -11.81 29.06 -20.65
CA SER A 262 -10.37 28.99 -20.35
C SER A 262 -9.68 27.66 -20.70
N LYS A 263 -10.42 26.60 -21.08
CA LYS A 263 -9.81 25.29 -21.43
C LYS A 263 -9.05 25.28 -22.78
N LEU A 264 -9.14 26.34 -23.59
CA LEU A 264 -8.59 26.37 -24.96
C LEU A 264 -7.13 26.84 -25.09
N LEU A 265 -6.46 27.28 -24.01
CA LEU A 265 -5.12 27.89 -24.11
C LEU A 265 -4.00 27.24 -23.26
N ARG A 266 -4.27 26.15 -22.54
CA ARG A 266 -3.20 25.45 -21.81
C ARG A 266 -2.45 24.51 -22.75
N LYS A 267 -1.21 24.88 -23.13
CA LYS A 267 -0.21 24.00 -23.77
C LYS A 267 0.32 22.89 -22.84
N HIS A 268 -0.13 22.88 -21.58
CA HIS A 268 0.33 21.99 -20.53
C HIS A 268 -0.48 20.69 -20.52
N GLN A 269 0.20 19.56 -20.32
CA GLN A 269 -0.44 18.26 -20.19
C GLN A 269 -0.75 18.00 -18.71
N PRO A 270 -2.04 17.89 -18.33
CA PRO A 270 -2.40 17.65 -16.93
C PRO A 270 -1.92 16.27 -16.49
N ASP A 271 -1.46 16.18 -15.24
CA ASP A 271 -1.08 14.91 -14.63
C ASP A 271 -2.23 14.24 -13.86
N VAL A 272 -3.28 14.99 -13.48
CA VAL A 272 -4.49 14.51 -12.80
C VAL A 272 -5.65 14.38 -13.79
N PHE A 273 -6.41 13.29 -13.68
CA PHE A 273 -7.65 13.06 -14.44
C PHE A 273 -8.73 12.52 -13.48
N LEU A 274 -9.88 13.18 -13.42
CA LEU A 274 -10.98 12.84 -12.52
C LEU A 274 -12.24 12.41 -13.30
N TRP A 275 -13.02 11.52 -12.70
CA TRP A 275 -14.29 11.03 -13.21
C TRP A 275 -15.36 11.11 -12.13
N GLU A 276 -16.15 12.18 -12.18
CA GLU A 276 -17.20 12.48 -11.19
C GLU A 276 -18.27 11.37 -11.09
N GLU A 277 -18.73 10.83 -12.21
CA GLU A 277 -19.78 9.78 -12.25
C GLU A 277 -19.43 8.54 -11.41
N THR A 278 -18.14 8.24 -11.32
CA THR A 278 -17.62 7.04 -10.63
C THR A 278 -16.90 7.39 -9.33
N MET A 279 -16.79 8.68 -9.01
CA MET A 279 -15.97 9.20 -7.91
C MET A 279 -14.57 8.57 -7.92
N SER A 280 -13.92 8.59 -9.09
CA SER A 280 -12.60 7.98 -9.28
C SER A 280 -11.67 8.93 -10.02
N GLY A 281 -10.38 8.61 -10.02
CA GLY A 281 -9.38 9.41 -10.71
C GLY A 281 -8.12 8.63 -11.03
N LYS A 282 -7.22 9.26 -11.77
CA LYS A 282 -5.86 8.78 -11.97
C LYS A 282 -4.87 9.93 -11.99
N VAL A 283 -3.66 9.64 -11.56
CA VAL A 283 -2.48 10.49 -11.75
C VAL A 283 -1.52 9.79 -12.71
N ILE A 284 -1.11 10.50 -13.75
CA ILE A 284 -0.10 10.13 -14.73
C ILE A 284 0.98 11.22 -14.71
N PRO A 285 2.09 11.00 -13.99
CA PRO A 285 3.23 11.91 -13.99
C PRO A 285 3.77 12.17 -15.40
N ASN A 286 4.17 13.41 -15.66
CA ASN A 286 4.84 13.80 -16.90
C ASN A 286 6.22 13.12 -17.02
N ASP A 287 6.95 13.04 -15.90
CA ASP A 287 8.17 12.27 -15.80
C ASP A 287 7.87 10.80 -15.53
N SER A 288 8.27 9.94 -16.46
CA SER A 288 7.98 8.51 -16.37
C SER A 288 8.88 7.75 -15.38
N ILE A 289 9.82 8.42 -14.72
CA ILE A 289 10.79 7.79 -13.80
C ILE A 289 10.79 8.55 -12.47
N LEU A 290 10.58 7.83 -11.37
CA LEU A 290 10.74 8.36 -10.01
C LEU A 290 11.87 7.61 -9.30
N VAL A 291 12.98 8.28 -9.03
CA VAL A 291 14.16 7.69 -8.40
C VAL A 291 13.87 7.39 -6.92
N GLY A 292 14.62 6.46 -6.31
CA GLY A 292 14.52 6.19 -4.88
C GLY A 292 14.76 7.44 -4.04
N ASP A 293 14.04 7.54 -2.92
CA ASP A 293 13.98 8.67 -2.00
C ASP A 293 13.42 9.99 -2.59
N ASP A 294 12.97 9.98 -3.84
CA ASP A 294 12.38 11.15 -4.50
C ASP A 294 10.85 11.18 -4.40
N ILE A 295 10.28 12.36 -4.65
CA ILE A 295 8.86 12.66 -4.43
C ILE A 295 8.25 13.33 -5.66
N PHE A 296 7.21 12.70 -6.20
CA PHE A 296 6.33 13.33 -7.18
C PHE A 296 5.16 14.04 -6.48
N ARG A 297 4.78 15.22 -6.98
CA ARG A 297 3.62 16.00 -6.52
C ARG A 297 2.63 16.16 -7.66
N SER A 298 1.38 15.80 -7.44
CA SER A 298 0.31 15.97 -8.43
C SER A 298 -0.13 17.43 -8.55
N GLU A 299 -0.87 17.75 -9.61
CA GLU A 299 -1.74 18.93 -9.63
C GLU A 299 -2.81 18.86 -8.54
N ASP A 300 -3.43 20.02 -8.30
CA ASP A 300 -4.49 20.20 -7.32
C ASP A 300 -5.75 19.41 -7.69
N ILE A 301 -6.30 18.71 -6.71
CA ILE A 301 -7.59 18.03 -6.79
C ILE A 301 -8.61 18.84 -6.01
N TYR A 302 -9.77 19.11 -6.60
CA TYR A 302 -10.86 19.80 -5.94
C TYR A 302 -12.00 18.84 -5.66
N LEU A 303 -12.30 18.64 -4.38
CA LEU A 303 -13.36 17.78 -3.91
C LEU A 303 -14.39 18.58 -3.13
N LYS A 304 -15.67 18.43 -3.48
CA LYS A 304 -16.79 19.04 -2.75
C LYS A 304 -17.48 17.99 -1.87
N PRO A 305 -17.34 18.04 -0.55
CA PRO A 305 -18.02 17.13 0.36
C PRO A 305 -19.43 17.63 0.70
N PHE A 306 -20.19 16.84 1.46
CA PHE A 306 -21.41 17.31 2.11
C PHE A 306 -21.07 18.15 3.35
N PRO A 307 -21.93 19.11 3.75
CA PRO A 307 -21.72 19.96 4.93
C PRO A 307 -22.03 19.19 6.24
N LYS A 308 -21.32 18.09 6.47
CA LYS A 308 -21.36 17.28 7.70
C LYS A 308 -19.94 16.82 8.05
N GLU A 309 -19.72 16.40 9.30
CA GLU A 309 -18.44 15.80 9.71
C GLU A 309 -18.42 14.30 9.41
N TYR A 310 -17.40 13.85 8.69
CA TYR A 310 -17.18 12.45 8.31
C TYR A 310 -15.81 12.26 7.67
N ASP A 311 -15.41 11.01 7.49
CA ASP A 311 -14.17 10.65 6.81
C ASP A 311 -14.45 10.17 5.38
N ILE A 312 -13.63 10.64 4.44
CA ILE A 312 -13.59 10.15 3.06
C ILE A 312 -12.32 9.31 2.92
N ILE A 313 -12.47 8.08 2.48
CA ILE A 313 -11.34 7.15 2.26
C ILE A 313 -10.98 7.17 0.78
N ILE A 314 -9.73 7.44 0.46
CA ILE A 314 -9.20 7.40 -0.90
C ILE A 314 -8.39 6.12 -1.05
N GLU A 315 -9.01 5.09 -1.62
CA GLU A 315 -8.29 3.88 -2.00
C GLU A 315 -7.43 4.17 -3.22
N TRP A 316 -6.14 3.89 -3.13
CA TRP A 316 -5.22 4.10 -4.23
C TRP A 316 -4.56 2.80 -4.67
N LYS A 317 -4.24 2.75 -5.97
CA LYS A 317 -3.51 1.65 -6.59
C LYS A 317 -2.45 2.19 -7.52
N LEU A 318 -1.19 1.97 -7.17
CA LEU A 318 -0.06 2.26 -8.02
C LEU A 318 0.23 1.06 -8.94
N ILE A 319 0.44 1.36 -10.22
CA ILE A 319 0.89 0.39 -11.21
C ILE A 319 2.09 0.99 -11.94
N SER A 320 3.20 0.26 -11.92
CA SER A 320 4.40 0.54 -12.73
C SER A 320 4.71 -0.65 -13.64
N LYS A 321 5.83 -0.59 -14.36
CA LYS A 321 6.29 -1.63 -15.30
C LYS A 321 6.32 -3.04 -14.69
N ASP A 322 6.82 -3.17 -13.46
CA ASP A 322 7.12 -4.43 -12.79
C ASP A 322 6.73 -4.43 -11.30
N PHE A 323 6.14 -3.34 -10.81
CA PHE A 323 5.73 -3.18 -9.42
C PHE A 323 4.29 -2.66 -9.29
N LYS A 324 3.56 -3.16 -8.29
CA LYS A 324 2.19 -2.75 -7.97
C LYS A 324 2.03 -2.69 -6.47
N GLU A 325 1.37 -1.65 -5.99
CA GLU A 325 1.08 -1.45 -4.58
C GLU A 325 -0.28 -0.77 -4.42
N THR A 326 -0.90 -0.96 -3.27
CA THR A 326 -2.20 -0.38 -2.93
C THR A 326 -2.17 0.12 -1.51
N GLY A 327 -2.97 1.13 -1.22
CA GLY A 327 -3.16 1.62 0.13
C GLY A 327 -4.32 2.60 0.18
N GLU A 328 -4.39 3.33 1.29
CA GLU A 328 -5.48 4.24 1.58
C GLU A 328 -4.94 5.58 2.07
N LEU A 329 -5.69 6.65 1.78
CA LEU A 329 -5.53 7.97 2.40
C LEU A 329 -6.87 8.37 3.01
N VAL A 330 -6.86 9.20 4.06
CA VAL A 330 -8.08 9.61 4.76
C VAL A 330 -8.20 11.12 4.80
N LEU A 331 -9.30 11.66 4.25
CA LEU A 331 -9.69 13.05 4.39
C LEU A 331 -10.77 13.18 5.47
N LYS A 332 -10.47 13.91 6.54
CA LYS A 332 -11.39 14.21 7.63
C LYS A 332 -12.11 15.51 7.34
N VAL A 333 -13.40 15.44 7.01
CA VAL A 333 -14.21 16.60 6.64
C VAL A 333 -14.69 17.32 7.91
N LYS A 334 -14.36 18.61 8.04
CA LYS A 334 -14.85 19.49 9.10
C LYS A 334 -15.43 20.77 8.49
N PRO A 335 -16.71 20.79 8.09
CA PRO A 335 -17.27 21.91 7.38
C PRO A 335 -17.37 23.16 8.25
N ASN A 336 -17.00 24.32 7.70
CA ASN A 336 -17.20 25.62 8.31
C ASN A 336 -18.46 26.27 7.74
N ILE A 337 -19.55 26.27 8.53
CA ILE A 337 -20.85 26.80 8.10
C ILE A 337 -20.98 28.26 8.58
N ILE A 338 -20.81 29.19 7.64
CA ILE A 338 -20.94 30.63 7.88
C ILE A 338 -22.42 31.01 7.80
N SER A 339 -22.96 31.59 8.88
CA SER A 339 -24.34 32.07 8.93
C SER A 339 -24.43 33.54 8.51
N ASP A 340 -25.26 33.84 7.52
CA ASP A 340 -25.50 35.20 7.00
C ASP A 340 -26.98 35.56 7.19
N THR A 341 -27.25 36.75 7.75
CA THR A 341 -28.62 37.24 7.96
C THR A 341 -28.91 38.40 7.04
N LYS A 342 -29.92 38.28 6.20
CA LYS A 342 -30.39 39.35 5.32
C LYS A 342 -31.75 39.86 5.75
N GLU A 343 -31.84 41.16 6.01
CA GLU A 343 -33.11 41.81 6.26
C GLU A 343 -33.74 42.22 4.94
N ILE A 344 -34.99 41.79 4.71
CA ILE A 344 -35.76 42.13 3.51
C ILE A 344 -37.02 42.86 3.94
N LEU A 345 -37.26 44.03 3.37
CA LEU A 345 -38.51 44.76 3.55
C LEU A 345 -39.56 44.21 2.58
N THR A 346 -40.66 43.66 3.10
CA THR A 346 -41.76 43.12 2.30
C THR A 346 -43.04 43.93 2.52
N GLU A 347 -43.82 44.08 1.44
CA GLU A 347 -45.16 44.66 1.48
C GLU A 347 -46.24 43.59 1.74
N ASP A 348 -45.91 42.31 1.51
CA ASP A 348 -46.78 41.16 1.74
C ASP A 348 -46.75 40.75 3.24
N PRO A 349 -47.85 40.92 3.99
CA PRO A 349 -47.92 40.61 5.41
C PRO A 349 -47.88 39.09 5.71
N LEU A 350 -48.11 38.23 4.72
CA LEU A 350 -48.02 36.77 4.87
C LEU A 350 -46.57 36.25 4.83
N ARG A 351 -45.62 37.09 4.40
CA ARG A 351 -44.19 36.76 4.33
C ARG A 351 -43.40 37.27 5.53
N LEU A 352 -44.05 37.81 6.55
CA LEU A 352 -43.38 38.28 7.77
C LEU A 352 -42.84 37.09 8.58
N GLY A 353 -41.60 37.19 9.05
CA GLY A 353 -40.97 36.16 9.86
C GLY A 353 -39.53 35.85 9.47
N VAL A 354 -38.98 34.81 10.10
CA VAL A 354 -37.65 34.28 9.85
C VAL A 354 -37.75 33.10 8.91
N PHE A 355 -37.08 33.17 7.77
CA PHE A 355 -37.00 32.06 6.82
C PHE A 355 -35.54 31.63 6.68
N GLU A 356 -35.25 30.40 7.11
CA GLU A 356 -33.94 29.80 6.89
C GLU A 356 -33.89 29.13 5.52
N LYS A 357 -32.94 29.53 4.68
CA LYS A 357 -32.60 28.80 3.46
C LYS A 357 -31.68 27.64 3.82
N GLY A 358 -31.79 26.53 3.08
CA GLY A 358 -30.85 25.39 3.20
C GLY A 358 -29.39 25.82 3.01
N ILE A 359 -28.47 24.98 3.48
CA ILE A 359 -27.02 25.22 3.34
C ILE A 359 -26.68 25.26 1.84
N GLU A 360 -26.00 26.32 1.43
CA GLU A 360 -25.60 26.60 0.04
C GLU A 360 -24.08 26.81 -0.05
N ASP A 361 -23.56 26.83 -1.27
CA ASP A 361 -22.15 27.04 -1.54
C ASP A 361 -21.68 28.43 -1.10
N TYR A 362 -20.42 28.49 -0.66
CA TYR A 362 -19.76 29.74 -0.34
C TYR A 362 -18.95 30.20 -1.55
N LEU A 363 -19.49 31.19 -2.26
CA LEU A 363 -18.84 31.87 -3.38
C LEU A 363 -18.15 33.14 -2.88
N GLU A 364 -16.89 33.32 -3.27
CA GLU A 364 -16.04 34.48 -2.99
C GLU A 364 -15.61 35.09 -4.33
N ASP A 365 -15.58 36.41 -4.43
CA ASP A 365 -15.14 37.07 -5.68
C ASP A 365 -13.62 36.87 -5.84
N ASP A 366 -13.17 36.52 -7.05
CA ASP A 366 -11.75 36.39 -7.40
C ASP A 366 -11.15 37.82 -7.50
N GLU A 367 -10.25 38.22 -6.59
CA GLU A 367 -9.64 39.57 -6.54
C GLU A 367 -8.74 39.90 -7.73
#